data_AF-A0A2P9AE60-F1
#
_entry.id   AF-A0A2P9AE60-F1
#
_cell.length_a   1.000
_cell.length_b   1.000
_cell.length_c   1.000
_cell.angle_alpha   90.00
_cell.angle_beta   90.00
_cell.angle_gamma   90.00
#
_symmetry.space_group_name_H-M   'P 1'
#
loop_
_entity.id
_entity.type
_entity.pdbx_description
1 polymer ?
#
loop_
_entity_poly.entity_id
_entity_poly.type
_entity_poly.pdbx_seq_one_letter_code
_entity_poly.pdbx_strand_id
1 'polypeptide(L)'
;MLCLISFCIILLLESTAHGRPKADDRLAPRDTIELHVWRWTALRDGVLEALQLNHTFTIDSAGTLDLPVIGNIAAAGLREEELAELISDRLQVRSGRQERADTTVKLIQNPPSDITGSVEHPGKQKAPEPPADAADDSSSAVASERASVEKGQAGAQPSVRGSHTRWEPAAEQQQALEGERLKMNELLNELSAARMEVAAARGEALAARQTARNDAVRDNQNLATARQRAAALVQELDAVRTDRGALEQKLLAALREVDALRKSVQPARGDHEGRELAAARAELGAMQRGARDASAQARAVADMMAEQGQALKQQRRRAEELALDLEVAQREVNGLKAKAILADHEKAAMLEARHSMEASLAEAQRALDEERHKAERFERELTAARQTIDALKTSANLAVVAQTNAIKDRQVAEAALKRAGDALELERERADSAARDLDRARRERDAAKQEASRVSMELSVALEQERNKAIGLARDLSAVRKAIDIEKAQGERRTERMNRAPKARATATSRADVSARSRPARQPGLRENRKVKVKRPSRPVLVATIALPDALLPTRPPKLGSR
;
A
#
# COMPACT_ATOMS: atom_id res chain seq x y z
N MET A 1 -67.01 -35.23 -7.30
CA MET A 1 -66.19 -35.63 -8.48
C MET A 1 -65.86 -34.43 -9.38
N LEU A 2 -65.31 -33.33 -8.85
CA LEU A 2 -64.87 -32.18 -9.67
C LEU A 2 -63.57 -31.52 -9.15
N CYS A 3 -63.33 -31.51 -7.83
CA CYS A 3 -62.14 -30.86 -7.26
C CYS A 3 -60.79 -31.56 -7.55
N LEU A 4 -60.80 -32.80 -8.04
CA LEU A 4 -59.56 -33.54 -8.38
C LEU A 4 -58.98 -33.20 -9.77
N ILE A 5 -59.75 -32.54 -10.63
CA ILE A 5 -59.30 -32.25 -12.01
C ILE A 5 -58.45 -30.95 -12.05
N SER A 6 -58.71 -30.00 -11.15
CA SER A 6 -57.99 -28.72 -11.13
C SER A 6 -56.55 -28.80 -10.62
N PHE A 7 -56.20 -29.85 -9.86
CA PHE A 7 -54.84 -30.01 -9.32
C PHE A 7 -53.87 -30.63 -10.34
N CYS A 8 -54.38 -31.46 -11.26
CA CYS A 8 -53.58 -32.16 -12.26
C CYS A 8 -53.02 -31.23 -13.36
N ILE A 9 -53.53 -30.01 -13.53
CA ILE A 9 -53.08 -29.07 -14.56
C ILE A 9 -51.82 -28.30 -14.10
N ILE A 10 -51.67 -28.04 -12.80
CA ILE A 10 -50.51 -27.31 -12.24
C ILE A 10 -49.26 -28.21 -12.18
N LEU A 11 -49.43 -29.53 -12.05
CA LEU A 11 -48.33 -30.51 -12.02
C LEU A 11 -47.81 -30.94 -13.41
N LEU A 12 -48.27 -30.32 -14.50
CA LEU A 12 -47.96 -30.74 -15.88
C LEU A 12 -47.26 -29.66 -16.74
N LEU A 13 -46.79 -28.55 -16.15
CA LEU A 13 -46.19 -27.45 -16.93
C LEU A 13 -44.82 -26.95 -16.46
N GLU A 14 -44.04 -27.76 -15.74
CA GLU A 14 -42.61 -27.46 -15.49
C GLU A 14 -41.67 -28.67 -15.64
N SER A 15 -41.91 -29.44 -16.71
CA SER A 15 -40.93 -30.31 -17.36
C SER A 15 -41.36 -30.46 -18.84
N THR A 16 -40.47 -30.34 -19.81
CA THR A 16 -39.37 -31.29 -20.05
C THR A 16 -38.30 -30.73 -21.01
N ALA A 17 -37.15 -31.42 -21.07
CA ALA A 17 -36.14 -31.42 -22.14
C ALA A 17 -35.29 -30.13 -22.30
N HIS A 18 -33.96 -30.23 -22.29
CA HIS A 18 -33.16 -31.32 -22.87
C HIS A 18 -32.10 -31.89 -21.92
N GLY A 19 -31.92 -33.20 -21.96
CA GLY A 19 -30.70 -33.87 -21.48
C GLY A 19 -29.91 -34.46 -22.64
N ARG A 20 -28.58 -34.42 -22.56
CA ARG A 20 -27.66 -35.35 -23.24
C ARG A 20 -26.41 -35.56 -22.38
N PRO A 21 -25.68 -36.68 -22.55
CA PRO A 21 -24.95 -37.25 -21.43
C PRO A 21 -23.44 -36.98 -21.45
N LYS A 22 -22.89 -36.98 -20.23
CA LYS A 22 -21.58 -37.52 -19.88
C LYS A 22 -20.34 -36.89 -20.56
N ALA A 23 -19.95 -35.72 -20.08
CA ALA A 23 -18.62 -35.64 -19.48
C ALA A 23 -18.70 -36.28 -18.07
N ASP A 24 -17.62 -36.83 -17.52
CA ASP A 24 -17.65 -37.39 -16.17
C ASP A 24 -17.57 -36.26 -15.13
N ASP A 25 -18.73 -35.78 -14.65
CA ASP A 25 -18.87 -34.98 -13.41
C ASP A 25 -18.60 -35.85 -12.16
N ARG A 26 -17.50 -36.61 -12.22
CA ARG A 26 -16.99 -37.45 -11.15
C ARG A 26 -15.74 -36.80 -10.63
N LEU A 27 -15.70 -36.59 -9.32
CA LEU A 27 -14.55 -36.01 -8.66
C LEU A 27 -13.30 -36.87 -8.96
N ALA A 28 -12.23 -36.21 -9.38
CA ALA A 28 -10.95 -36.82 -9.71
C ALA A 28 -9.94 -36.71 -8.55
N PRO A 29 -8.94 -37.60 -8.47
CA PRO A 29 -7.79 -37.38 -7.60
C PRO A 29 -7.12 -36.03 -7.92
N ARG A 30 -6.87 -35.21 -6.88
CA ARG A 30 -6.44 -33.79 -6.92
C ARG A 30 -7.54 -32.73 -7.17
N ASP A 31 -8.80 -33.10 -7.34
CA ASP A 31 -9.86 -32.09 -7.40
C ASP A 31 -10.00 -31.35 -6.06
N THR A 32 -10.38 -30.08 -6.16
CA THR A 32 -10.54 -29.15 -5.03
C THR A 32 -12.01 -28.85 -4.83
N ILE A 33 -12.56 -29.15 -3.66
CA ILE A 33 -13.97 -28.96 -3.34
C ILE A 33 -14.17 -27.92 -2.23
N GLU A 34 -15.25 -27.16 -2.33
CA GLU A 34 -15.78 -26.32 -1.25
C GLU A 34 -16.84 -27.13 -0.49
N LEU A 35 -16.66 -27.33 0.82
CA LEU A 35 -17.65 -27.97 1.68
C LEU A 35 -18.34 -26.91 2.55
N HIS A 36 -19.67 -26.96 2.61
CA HIS A 36 -20.51 -26.17 3.50
C HIS A 36 -21.46 -27.09 4.28
N VAL A 37 -21.43 -27.02 5.60
CA VAL A 37 -22.24 -27.83 6.51
C VAL A 37 -23.11 -26.90 7.36
N TRP A 38 -24.43 -26.98 7.17
CA TRP A 38 -25.41 -26.18 7.91
C TRP A 38 -26.16 -27.01 8.95
N ARG A 39 -26.60 -26.33 10.01
CA ARG A 39 -27.38 -26.88 11.15
C ARG A 39 -26.72 -28.01 11.95
N TRP A 40 -25.43 -28.31 11.73
CA TRP A 40 -24.70 -29.33 12.48
C TRP A 40 -23.93 -28.74 13.68
N THR A 41 -24.08 -29.35 14.86
CA THR A 41 -23.29 -29.03 16.06
C THR A 41 -22.96 -30.30 16.84
N ALA A 42 -21.70 -30.70 16.85
CA ALA A 42 -21.23 -31.75 17.76
C ALA A 42 -21.00 -31.18 19.16
N LEU A 43 -21.61 -31.82 20.14
CA LEU A 43 -21.38 -31.64 21.57
C LEU A 43 -20.99 -33.02 22.13
N ARG A 44 -19.70 -33.36 22.06
CA ARG A 44 -19.21 -34.58 22.73
C ARG A 44 -17.79 -34.49 23.28
N ASP A 45 -16.91 -33.77 22.60
CA ASP A 45 -15.69 -33.20 23.17
C ASP A 45 -15.69 -31.68 22.92
N GLY A 46 -14.89 -30.92 23.69
CA GLY A 46 -14.95 -29.46 23.71
C GLY A 46 -14.38 -28.78 22.45
N VAL A 47 -14.80 -27.53 22.23
CA VAL A 47 -14.53 -26.66 21.04
C VAL A 47 -15.49 -26.91 19.86
N LEU A 48 -15.81 -25.85 19.13
CA LEU A 48 -16.82 -25.81 18.07
C LEU A 48 -16.35 -26.53 16.78
N GLU A 49 -16.49 -27.86 16.73
CA GLU A 49 -16.15 -28.70 15.56
C GLU A 49 -16.78 -28.19 14.23
N ALA A 50 -17.94 -27.53 14.28
CA ALA A 50 -18.71 -27.10 13.11
C ALA A 50 -18.01 -26.07 12.20
N LEU A 51 -17.08 -25.25 12.73
CA LEU A 51 -16.40 -24.24 11.90
C LEU A 51 -15.34 -24.87 10.98
N GLN A 52 -14.77 -26.03 11.35
CA GLN A 52 -13.64 -26.64 10.63
C GLN A 52 -14.04 -27.38 9.36
N LEU A 53 -15.34 -27.66 9.17
CA LEU A 53 -15.87 -28.32 7.98
C LEU A 53 -16.29 -27.34 6.87
N ASN A 54 -16.38 -26.04 7.16
CA ASN A 54 -16.83 -25.01 6.22
C ASN A 54 -15.64 -24.40 5.45
N HIS A 55 -14.87 -25.27 4.80
CA HIS A 55 -13.56 -24.98 4.21
C HIS A 55 -13.39 -25.65 2.83
N THR A 56 -12.34 -25.24 2.12
CA THR A 56 -11.90 -25.86 0.87
C THR A 56 -10.99 -27.06 1.17
N PHE A 57 -11.27 -28.21 0.57
CA PHE A 57 -10.52 -29.46 0.74
C PHE A 57 -10.07 -30.03 -0.61
N THR A 58 -8.96 -30.75 -0.63
CA THR A 58 -8.40 -31.38 -1.84
C THR A 58 -8.46 -32.89 -1.73
N ILE A 59 -8.92 -33.58 -2.79
CA ILE A 59 -8.88 -35.04 -2.87
C ILE A 59 -7.44 -35.49 -3.12
N ASP A 60 -6.97 -36.49 -2.36
CA ASP A 60 -5.61 -37.01 -2.46
C ASP A 60 -5.37 -37.78 -3.78
N SER A 61 -4.12 -38.20 -4.01
CA SER A 61 -3.73 -38.97 -5.20
C SER A 61 -4.20 -40.44 -5.21
N ALA A 62 -4.75 -40.95 -4.09
CA ALA A 62 -5.41 -42.25 -4.00
C ALA A 62 -6.93 -42.15 -4.18
N GLY A 63 -7.47 -40.93 -4.30
CA GLY A 63 -8.89 -40.65 -4.46
C GLY A 63 -9.66 -40.53 -3.13
N THR A 64 -8.97 -40.38 -2.00
CA THR A 64 -9.60 -40.16 -0.70
C THR A 64 -9.61 -38.68 -0.32
N LEU A 65 -10.66 -38.26 0.36
CA LEU A 65 -10.84 -36.95 0.95
C LEU A 65 -10.69 -37.12 2.46
N ASP A 66 -9.65 -36.55 3.05
CA ASP A 66 -9.56 -36.43 4.50
C ASP A 66 -10.33 -35.19 4.96
N LEU A 67 -11.30 -35.41 5.84
CA LEU A 67 -12.07 -34.34 6.49
C LEU A 67 -11.79 -34.38 7.98
N PRO A 68 -11.50 -33.23 8.62
CA PRO A 68 -11.54 -33.10 10.08
C PRO A 68 -12.84 -33.71 10.62
N VAL A 69 -12.84 -34.19 11.87
CA VAL A 69 -14.01 -34.82 12.53
C VAL A 69 -14.42 -36.19 11.95
N ILE A 70 -14.51 -36.31 10.63
CA ILE A 70 -15.15 -37.44 9.93
C ILE A 70 -14.12 -38.50 9.49
N GLY A 71 -12.88 -38.08 9.21
CA GLY A 71 -11.78 -38.89 8.67
C GLY A 71 -12.01 -39.31 7.22
N ASN A 72 -11.05 -40.07 6.66
CA ASN A 72 -10.97 -40.43 5.24
C ASN A 72 -12.30 -40.94 4.65
N ILE A 73 -12.72 -40.34 3.54
CA ILE A 73 -13.86 -40.72 2.69
C ILE A 73 -13.33 -41.04 1.29
N ALA A 74 -13.81 -42.11 0.66
CA ALA A 74 -13.55 -42.34 -0.77
C ALA A 74 -14.39 -41.35 -1.58
N ALA A 75 -13.74 -40.38 -2.23
CA ALA A 75 -14.41 -39.30 -2.95
C ALA A 75 -14.23 -39.42 -4.47
N ALA A 76 -13.10 -39.93 -4.94
CA ALA A 76 -12.86 -40.08 -6.37
C ALA A 76 -13.85 -41.05 -7.02
N GLY A 77 -14.42 -40.65 -8.15
CA GLY A 77 -15.43 -41.42 -8.86
C GLY A 77 -16.87 -41.14 -8.41
N LEU A 78 -17.12 -40.47 -7.28
CA LEU A 78 -18.45 -40.02 -6.87
C LEU A 78 -18.82 -38.69 -7.56
N ARG A 79 -20.12 -38.41 -7.70
CA ARG A 79 -20.61 -37.05 -7.96
C ARG A 79 -20.59 -36.20 -6.68
N GLU A 80 -20.58 -34.88 -6.84
CA GLU A 80 -20.67 -33.91 -5.73
C GLU A 80 -21.87 -34.18 -4.81
N GLU A 81 -23.02 -34.54 -5.40
CA GLU A 81 -24.26 -34.92 -4.71
C GLU A 81 -24.10 -36.17 -3.84
N GLU A 82 -23.43 -37.20 -4.37
CA GLU A 82 -23.24 -38.49 -3.69
C GLU A 82 -22.22 -38.37 -2.56
N LEU A 83 -21.20 -37.54 -2.75
CA LEU A 83 -20.25 -37.18 -1.70
C LEU A 83 -20.95 -36.38 -0.59
N ALA A 84 -21.83 -35.43 -0.92
CA ALA A 84 -22.61 -34.69 0.06
C ALA A 84 -23.51 -35.61 0.91
N GLU A 85 -24.29 -36.50 0.30
CA GLU A 85 -25.13 -37.44 1.07
C GLU A 85 -24.28 -38.36 1.96
N LEU A 86 -23.13 -38.84 1.48
CA LEU A 86 -22.23 -39.70 2.27
C LEU A 86 -21.52 -38.95 3.41
N ILE A 87 -21.19 -37.67 3.25
CA ILE A 87 -20.72 -36.79 4.34
C ILE A 87 -21.85 -36.57 5.36
N SER A 88 -23.07 -36.28 4.89
CA SER A 88 -24.26 -36.08 5.74
C SER A 88 -24.57 -37.30 6.62
N ASP A 89 -24.64 -38.49 6.05
CA ASP A 89 -24.94 -39.73 6.79
C ASP A 89 -23.81 -40.07 7.78
N ARG A 90 -22.54 -39.81 7.43
CA ARG A 90 -21.40 -40.09 8.32
C ARG A 90 -21.30 -39.08 9.47
N LEU A 91 -21.68 -37.82 9.25
CA LEU A 91 -21.91 -36.82 10.31
C LEU A 91 -23.10 -37.19 11.21
N GLN A 92 -24.17 -37.75 10.63
CA GLN A 92 -25.32 -38.22 11.39
C GLN A 92 -24.93 -39.38 12.32
N VAL A 93 -24.23 -40.39 11.79
CA VAL A 93 -23.73 -41.55 12.56
C VAL A 93 -22.77 -41.11 13.69
N ARG A 94 -21.85 -40.15 13.46
CA ARG A 94 -20.94 -39.66 14.51
C ARG A 94 -21.65 -38.83 15.58
N SER A 95 -22.66 -38.04 15.21
CA SER A 95 -23.40 -37.18 16.16
C SER A 95 -24.45 -37.91 17.00
N GLY A 96 -24.94 -39.07 16.54
CA GLY A 96 -25.96 -39.85 17.23
C GLY A 96 -27.34 -39.21 17.27
N ARG A 97 -27.61 -38.21 16.42
CA ARG A 97 -28.91 -37.53 16.31
C ARG A 97 -29.72 -38.02 15.11
N GLN A 98 -31.05 -37.88 15.19
CA GLN A 98 -31.97 -38.20 14.10
C GLN A 98 -32.06 -37.07 13.04
N GLU A 99 -31.50 -35.90 13.31
CA GLU A 99 -31.39 -34.80 12.35
C GLU A 99 -30.23 -35.05 11.37
N ARG A 100 -30.50 -35.05 10.06
CA ARG A 100 -29.46 -34.95 9.03
C ARG A 100 -28.86 -33.54 9.04
N ALA A 101 -27.55 -33.43 8.86
CA ALA A 101 -26.88 -32.18 8.55
C ALA A 101 -27.19 -31.79 7.10
N ASP A 102 -27.31 -30.49 6.80
CA ASP A 102 -27.45 -30.05 5.41
C ASP A 102 -26.05 -29.76 4.85
N THR A 103 -25.46 -30.73 4.16
CA THR A 103 -24.15 -30.55 3.51
C THR A 103 -24.32 -30.15 2.05
N THR A 104 -23.59 -29.14 1.60
CA THR A 104 -23.41 -28.81 0.18
C THR A 104 -21.92 -28.96 -0.17
N VAL A 105 -21.64 -29.68 -1.25
CA VAL A 105 -20.32 -29.78 -1.88
C VAL A 105 -20.36 -28.99 -3.18
N LYS A 106 -19.27 -28.31 -3.54
CA LYS A 106 -19.07 -27.70 -4.86
C LYS A 106 -17.65 -27.97 -5.39
N LEU A 107 -17.49 -28.35 -6.64
CA LEU A 107 -16.19 -28.45 -7.31
C LEU A 107 -15.63 -27.07 -7.69
N ILE A 108 -14.42 -26.75 -7.22
CA ILE A 108 -13.64 -25.58 -7.65
C ILE A 108 -12.71 -26.01 -8.78
N GLN A 109 -13.12 -25.76 -10.03
CA GLN A 109 -12.31 -26.05 -11.22
C GLN A 109 -11.16 -25.03 -11.36
N ASN A 110 -9.98 -25.38 -10.85
CA ASN A 110 -8.73 -24.68 -11.18
C ASN A 110 -8.13 -25.24 -12.48
N PRO A 111 -7.72 -24.41 -13.46
CA PRO A 111 -7.05 -24.89 -14.65
C PRO A 111 -5.66 -25.46 -14.31
N PRO A 112 -5.25 -26.61 -14.89
CA PRO A 112 -4.01 -27.28 -14.53
C PRO A 112 -2.79 -26.46 -14.94
N SER A 113 -1.98 -26.07 -13.95
CA SER A 113 -0.68 -25.43 -14.16
C SER A 113 0.42 -26.48 -14.32
N ASP A 114 0.55 -27.04 -15.52
CA ASP A 114 1.70 -27.86 -15.86
C ASP A 114 2.98 -27.02 -15.93
N ILE A 115 3.99 -27.38 -15.12
CA ILE A 115 5.41 -27.49 -15.50
C ILE A 115 6.17 -28.15 -14.34
N THR A 116 7.01 -29.12 -14.66
CA THR A 116 7.89 -29.82 -13.72
C THR A 116 9.34 -29.37 -13.88
N GLY A 117 10.12 -29.44 -12.79
CA GLY A 117 11.58 -29.43 -12.83
C GLY A 117 12.26 -28.09 -12.51
N SER A 118 13.06 -28.10 -11.44
CA SER A 118 13.94 -27.00 -11.04
C SER A 118 15.10 -26.79 -12.02
N VAL A 119 15.58 -25.53 -12.14
CA VAL A 119 16.96 -25.13 -11.80
C VAL A 119 17.16 -23.61 -12.01
N GLU A 120 17.82 -22.97 -11.03
CA GLU A 120 18.52 -21.66 -11.03
C GLU A 120 17.86 -20.36 -11.59
N HIS A 121 17.95 -19.32 -10.76
CA HIS A 121 17.95 -17.90 -11.15
C HIS A 121 19.41 -17.51 -11.52
N PRO A 122 19.70 -16.50 -12.40
CA PRO A 122 19.13 -15.15 -12.27
C PRO A 122 19.01 -14.22 -13.51
N GLY A 123 17.86 -13.56 -13.62
CA GLY A 123 17.80 -12.09 -13.75
C GLY A 123 17.80 -11.43 -15.15
N LYS A 124 17.21 -10.22 -15.16
CA LYS A 124 17.14 -9.17 -16.21
C LYS A 124 16.16 -9.36 -17.38
N GLN A 125 15.48 -8.23 -17.68
CA GLN A 125 14.88 -7.84 -18.97
C GLN A 125 13.69 -8.68 -19.47
N LYS A 126 12.73 -8.12 -20.24
CA LYS A 126 12.26 -6.72 -20.37
C LYS A 126 10.86 -6.80 -21.01
N ALA A 127 9.86 -6.12 -20.46
CA ALA A 127 8.54 -6.02 -21.09
C ALA A 127 8.56 -5.16 -22.38
N PRO A 128 7.94 -5.61 -23.48
CA PRO A 128 7.42 -4.74 -24.53
C PRO A 128 6.09 -4.09 -24.11
N GLU A 129 5.69 -3.02 -24.80
CA GLU A 129 4.52 -2.21 -24.47
C GLU A 129 3.20 -2.80 -25.05
N PRO A 130 2.07 -2.71 -24.33
CA PRO A 130 0.76 -2.58 -24.96
C PRO A 130 0.53 -1.12 -25.40
N PRO A 131 -0.17 -0.86 -26.51
CA PRO A 131 -0.32 0.49 -27.06
C PRO A 131 -1.35 1.35 -26.30
N ALA A 132 -1.12 2.66 -26.38
CA ALA A 132 -2.08 3.75 -26.17
C ALA A 132 -3.27 3.65 -27.16
N ASP A 133 -4.40 4.38 -27.08
CA ASP A 133 -4.85 5.60 -26.37
C ASP A 133 -6.38 5.44 -26.10
N ALA A 134 -7.16 6.26 -25.37
CA ALA A 134 -7.01 7.53 -24.65
C ALA A 134 -8.04 7.53 -23.46
N ALA A 135 -7.86 8.25 -22.34
CA ALA A 135 -8.24 9.67 -22.10
C ALA A 135 -9.75 9.96 -22.26
N ASP A 136 -10.52 10.59 -21.34
CA ASP A 136 -10.32 11.16 -19.99
C ASP A 136 -11.67 11.00 -19.20
N ASP A 137 -12.00 11.54 -18.01
CA ASP A 137 -11.43 12.60 -17.16
C ASP A 137 -11.96 12.51 -15.70
N SER A 138 -11.63 13.52 -14.88
CA SER A 138 -12.25 13.96 -13.62
C SER A 138 -11.84 13.23 -12.33
N SER A 139 -11.09 13.97 -11.50
CA SER A 139 -10.79 13.62 -10.11
C SER A 139 -11.02 14.80 -9.17
N SER A 140 -11.50 14.47 -7.96
CA SER A 140 -11.38 15.23 -6.70
C SER A 140 -12.34 16.39 -6.36
N ALA A 141 -12.44 16.60 -5.03
CA ALA A 141 -12.98 17.75 -4.27
C ALA A 141 -14.47 18.13 -4.45
N VAL A 142 -15.30 18.36 -3.42
CA VAL A 142 -15.14 18.79 -2.01
C VAL A 142 -14.89 20.30 -1.81
N ALA A 143 -16.01 21.02 -1.58
CA ALA A 143 -16.22 22.21 -0.74
C ALA A 143 -15.64 23.61 -1.12
N SER A 144 -16.58 24.57 -1.25
CA SER A 144 -16.47 26.02 -0.95
C SER A 144 -15.56 26.90 -1.87
N GLU A 145 -15.78 28.22 -2.05
CA GLU A 145 -16.75 29.16 -1.44
C GLU A 145 -17.20 30.31 -2.39
N ARG A 146 -18.44 30.82 -2.18
CA ARG A 146 -19.05 32.14 -2.51
C ARG A 146 -18.40 33.13 -3.52
N ALA A 147 -19.11 33.39 -4.63
CA ALA A 147 -19.55 34.73 -5.16
C ALA A 147 -20.42 34.48 -6.43
N SER A 148 -21.65 34.97 -6.65
CA SER A 148 -22.28 36.31 -6.56
C SER A 148 -22.07 37.22 -7.79
N VAL A 149 -23.12 37.34 -8.63
CA VAL A 149 -23.29 38.31 -9.76
C VAL A 149 -22.41 37.94 -10.98
N GLU A 150 -22.82 38.00 -12.26
CA GLU A 150 -23.74 38.93 -12.97
C GLU A 150 -24.65 38.26 -14.03
N LYS A 151 -25.58 39.04 -14.63
CA LYS A 151 -26.44 38.64 -15.76
C LYS A 151 -25.72 38.71 -17.11
N GLY A 152 -26.04 37.79 -18.03
CA GLY A 152 -25.67 37.90 -19.44
C GLY A 152 -26.52 36.99 -20.35
N GLN A 153 -27.53 37.56 -21.02
CA GLN A 153 -28.24 36.88 -22.11
C GLN A 153 -27.62 37.29 -23.45
N ALA A 154 -27.34 36.32 -24.33
CA ALA A 154 -27.81 36.27 -25.74
C ALA A 154 -26.90 35.45 -26.66
N GLY A 155 -27.51 34.78 -27.65
CA GLY A 155 -26.96 34.71 -29.00
C GLY A 155 -26.52 33.35 -29.56
N ALA A 156 -26.96 33.09 -30.79
CA ALA A 156 -26.35 32.24 -31.82
C ALA A 156 -26.07 30.74 -31.52
N GLN A 157 -26.98 29.89 -32.00
CA GLN A 157 -26.55 28.62 -32.62
C GLN A 157 -25.80 28.90 -33.93
N PRO A 158 -24.93 27.98 -34.35
CA PRO A 158 -24.97 27.53 -35.75
C PRO A 158 -25.07 26.00 -35.87
N SER A 159 -25.96 25.53 -36.75
CA SER A 159 -26.16 24.09 -36.98
C SER A 159 -25.05 23.48 -37.83
N VAL A 160 -24.45 22.39 -37.35
CA VAL A 160 -23.63 21.48 -38.18
C VAL A 160 -24.24 20.08 -38.15
N ARG A 161 -24.27 19.44 -39.32
CA ARG A 161 -24.90 18.15 -39.58
C ARG A 161 -23.89 17.01 -39.50
N GLY A 162 -24.20 15.94 -38.77
CA GLY A 162 -23.78 14.59 -39.20
C GLY A 162 -23.14 13.66 -38.16
N SER A 163 -23.94 13.10 -37.26
CA SER A 163 -23.83 11.68 -36.87
C SER A 163 -25.12 11.23 -36.16
N HIS A 164 -25.57 10.00 -36.44
CA HIS A 164 -26.64 9.38 -35.67
C HIS A 164 -26.04 8.55 -34.53
N THR A 165 -25.51 9.23 -33.51
CA THR A 165 -25.45 8.61 -32.19
C THR A 165 -26.87 8.27 -31.74
N ARG A 166 -27.06 7.06 -31.21
CA ARG A 166 -28.30 6.67 -30.54
C ARG A 166 -28.32 7.44 -29.22
N TRP A 167 -29.12 8.49 -29.16
CA TRP A 167 -29.33 9.23 -27.92
C TRP A 167 -30.06 8.33 -26.93
N GLU A 168 -29.33 7.83 -25.93
CA GLU A 168 -29.94 7.41 -24.67
C GLU A 168 -30.62 8.67 -24.06
N PRO A 169 -31.87 8.57 -23.59
CA PRO A 169 -32.61 9.76 -23.20
C PRO A 169 -32.03 10.34 -21.93
N ALA A 170 -31.73 11.64 -21.93
CA ALA A 170 -31.19 12.34 -20.75
C ALA A 170 -32.05 12.16 -19.48
N ALA A 171 -33.34 11.83 -19.65
CA ALA A 171 -34.24 11.42 -18.57
C ALA A 171 -33.74 10.20 -17.76
N GLU A 172 -33.15 9.18 -18.38
CA GLU A 172 -32.60 8.01 -17.67
C GLU A 172 -31.38 8.41 -16.82
N GLN A 173 -30.51 9.26 -17.35
CA GLN A 173 -29.34 9.77 -16.62
C GLN A 173 -29.75 10.72 -15.47
N GLN A 174 -30.81 11.51 -15.65
CA GLN A 174 -31.43 12.28 -14.56
C GLN A 174 -32.08 11.37 -13.50
N GLN A 175 -32.81 10.33 -13.90
CA GLN A 175 -33.42 9.35 -12.98
C GLN A 175 -32.37 8.58 -12.18
N ALA A 176 -31.21 8.26 -12.77
CA ALA A 176 -30.09 7.67 -12.04
C ALA A 176 -29.57 8.60 -10.94
N LEU A 177 -29.31 9.87 -11.26
CA LEU A 177 -28.87 10.90 -10.30
C LEU A 177 -29.93 11.20 -9.23
N GLU A 178 -31.22 11.22 -9.58
CA GLU A 178 -32.30 11.36 -8.61
C GLU A 178 -32.40 10.13 -7.69
N GLY A 179 -32.21 8.93 -8.22
CA GLY A 179 -32.11 7.70 -7.44
C GLY A 179 -30.92 7.70 -6.47
N GLU A 180 -29.76 8.22 -6.87
CA GLU A 180 -28.61 8.41 -5.98
C GLU A 180 -28.86 9.47 -4.90
N ARG A 181 -29.51 10.59 -5.25
CA ARG A 181 -29.89 11.63 -4.28
C ARG A 181 -30.93 11.13 -3.28
N LEU A 182 -31.87 10.29 -3.69
CA LEU A 182 -32.82 9.62 -2.79
C LEU A 182 -32.11 8.64 -1.85
N LYS A 183 -31.20 7.78 -2.35
CA LYS A 183 -30.37 6.90 -1.51
C LYS A 183 -29.54 7.68 -0.49
N MET A 184 -28.90 8.78 -0.92
CA MET A 184 -28.11 9.65 -0.03
C MET A 184 -28.99 10.30 1.04
N ASN A 185 -30.20 10.74 0.69
CA ASN A 185 -31.14 11.31 1.65
C ASN A 185 -31.65 10.27 2.66
N GLU A 186 -31.84 9.03 2.24
CA GLU A 186 -32.23 7.95 3.15
C GLU A 186 -31.11 7.55 4.11
N LEU A 187 -29.86 7.43 3.63
CA LEU A 187 -28.69 7.23 4.51
C LEU A 187 -28.50 8.39 5.51
N LEU A 188 -28.87 9.62 5.14
CA LEU A 188 -28.91 10.77 6.05
C LEU A 188 -30.04 10.65 7.09
N ASN A 189 -31.22 10.16 6.70
CA ASN A 189 -32.33 9.87 7.61
C ASN A 189 -31.94 8.78 8.62
N GLU A 190 -31.43 7.63 8.15
CA GLU A 190 -30.96 6.51 8.97
C GLU A 190 -29.88 6.96 9.97
N LEU A 191 -28.87 7.71 9.50
CA LEU A 191 -27.83 8.27 10.36
C LEU A 191 -28.39 9.27 11.40
N SER A 192 -29.46 9.99 11.09
CA SER A 192 -30.14 10.87 12.04
C SER A 192 -30.92 10.07 13.10
N ALA A 193 -31.61 9.00 12.70
CA ALA A 193 -32.33 8.11 13.61
C ALA A 193 -31.37 7.40 14.58
N ALA A 194 -30.30 6.77 14.05
CA ALA A 194 -29.28 6.11 14.87
C ALA A 194 -28.60 7.08 15.86
N ARG A 195 -28.41 8.35 15.49
CA ARG A 195 -27.91 9.39 16.41
C ARG A 195 -28.90 9.71 17.53
N MET A 196 -30.20 9.73 17.24
CA MET A 196 -31.25 9.95 18.24
C MET A 196 -31.41 8.76 19.19
N GLU A 197 -31.33 7.52 18.68
CA GLU A 197 -31.32 6.30 19.50
C GLU A 197 -30.11 6.26 20.45
N VAL A 198 -28.91 6.55 19.93
CA VAL A 198 -27.69 6.66 20.75
C VAL A 198 -27.80 7.80 21.78
N ALA A 199 -28.50 8.90 21.48
CA ALA A 199 -28.77 9.96 22.45
C ALA A 199 -29.76 9.52 23.54
N ALA A 200 -30.83 8.80 23.18
CA ALA A 200 -31.81 8.25 24.12
C ALA A 200 -31.17 7.22 25.06
N ALA A 201 -30.45 6.23 24.52
CA ALA A 201 -29.74 5.22 25.30
C ALA A 201 -28.67 5.83 26.24
N ARG A 202 -28.03 6.93 25.84
CA ARG A 202 -27.14 7.70 26.74
C ARG A 202 -27.92 8.40 27.86
N GLY A 203 -29.09 8.95 27.58
CA GLY A 203 -29.99 9.52 28.59
C GLY A 203 -30.43 8.48 29.63
N GLU A 204 -30.88 7.32 29.17
CA GLU A 204 -31.26 6.18 30.03
C GLU A 204 -30.09 5.67 30.87
N ALA A 205 -28.90 5.50 30.26
CA ALA A 205 -27.69 5.10 30.99
C ALA A 205 -27.26 6.11 32.06
N LEU A 206 -27.50 7.41 31.85
CA LEU A 206 -27.27 8.44 32.88
C LEU A 206 -28.33 8.40 33.98
N ALA A 207 -29.61 8.19 33.65
CA ALA A 207 -30.67 8.02 34.62
C ALA A 207 -30.45 6.79 35.52
N ALA A 208 -30.11 5.64 34.93
CA ALA A 208 -29.79 4.40 35.66
C ALA A 208 -28.55 4.53 36.55
N ARG A 209 -27.54 5.31 36.14
CA ARG A 209 -26.40 5.65 37.00
C ARG A 209 -26.79 6.54 38.18
N GLN A 210 -27.76 7.44 38.00
CA GLN A 210 -28.23 8.31 39.07
C GLN A 210 -29.13 7.57 40.07
N THR A 211 -30.00 6.64 39.64
CA THR A 211 -30.76 5.79 40.57
C THR A 211 -29.83 4.91 41.38
N ALA A 212 -28.92 4.16 40.73
CA ALA A 212 -27.93 3.33 41.43
C ALA A 212 -27.07 4.14 42.44
N ARG A 213 -26.74 5.40 42.13
CA ARG A 213 -26.04 6.30 43.05
C ARG A 213 -26.92 6.73 44.24
N ASN A 214 -28.20 7.02 44.02
CA ASN A 214 -29.15 7.36 45.07
C ASN A 214 -29.41 6.16 46.01
N ASP A 215 -29.52 4.96 45.44
CA ASP A 215 -29.78 3.73 46.18
C ASP A 215 -28.55 3.33 47.01
N ALA A 216 -27.33 3.42 46.46
CA ALA A 216 -26.09 3.23 47.22
C ALA A 216 -25.92 4.23 48.39
N VAL A 217 -26.44 5.47 48.26
CA VAL A 217 -26.50 6.43 49.37
C VAL A 217 -27.51 5.99 50.43
N ARG A 218 -28.70 5.51 50.02
CA ARG A 218 -29.72 4.97 50.95
C ARG A 218 -29.19 3.76 51.72
N ASP A 219 -28.50 2.85 51.04
CA ASP A 219 -27.94 1.64 51.67
C ASP A 219 -26.81 1.96 52.65
N ASN A 220 -25.98 2.97 52.36
CA ASN A 220 -24.98 3.46 53.30
C ASN A 220 -25.63 4.11 54.55
N GLN A 221 -26.73 4.86 54.38
CA GLN A 221 -27.52 5.39 55.50
C GLN A 221 -28.20 4.29 56.32
N ASN A 222 -28.74 3.27 55.67
CA ASN A 222 -29.30 2.07 56.32
C ASN A 222 -28.22 1.31 57.11
N LEU A 223 -27.02 1.14 56.55
CA LEU A 223 -25.89 0.51 57.21
C LEU A 223 -25.36 1.34 58.38
N ALA A 224 -25.32 2.67 58.27
CA ALA A 224 -24.93 3.56 59.36
C ALA A 224 -25.91 3.51 60.54
N THR A 225 -27.22 3.55 60.27
CA THR A 225 -28.25 3.43 61.33
C THR A 225 -28.30 2.02 61.93
N ALA A 226 -28.06 0.96 61.14
CA ALA A 226 -27.89 -0.39 61.66
C ALA A 226 -26.66 -0.52 62.59
N ARG A 227 -25.53 0.08 62.23
CA ARG A 227 -24.32 0.15 63.08
C ARG A 227 -24.58 0.90 64.39
N GLN A 228 -25.33 2.01 64.35
CA GLN A 228 -25.73 2.75 65.56
C GLN A 228 -26.62 1.90 66.49
N ARG A 229 -27.61 1.18 65.93
CA ARG A 229 -28.45 0.25 66.71
C ARG A 229 -27.64 -0.89 67.33
N ALA A 230 -26.69 -1.47 66.58
CA ALA A 230 -25.80 -2.50 67.09
C ALA A 230 -24.92 -1.98 68.24
N ALA A 231 -24.39 -0.77 68.14
CA ALA A 231 -23.62 -0.14 69.21
C ALA A 231 -24.45 0.10 70.49
N ALA A 232 -25.70 0.53 70.35
CA ALA A 232 -26.62 0.68 71.48
C ALA A 232 -26.91 -0.67 72.18
N LEU A 233 -27.18 -1.73 71.42
CA LEU A 233 -27.41 -3.08 71.98
C LEU A 233 -26.16 -3.65 72.70
N VAL A 234 -24.94 -3.29 72.25
CA VAL A 234 -23.70 -3.63 72.97
C VAL A 234 -23.64 -2.89 74.31
N GLN A 235 -23.99 -1.60 74.35
CA GLN A 235 -24.03 -0.83 75.60
C GLN A 235 -25.07 -1.37 76.59
N GLU A 236 -26.25 -1.77 76.12
CA GLU A 236 -27.27 -2.43 76.96
C GLU A 236 -26.79 -3.79 77.49
N LEU A 237 -26.13 -4.61 76.65
CA LEU A 237 -25.56 -5.89 77.08
C LEU A 237 -24.46 -5.71 78.14
N ASP A 238 -23.63 -4.68 78.04
CA ASP A 238 -22.61 -4.38 79.05
C ASP A 238 -23.20 -3.82 80.34
N ALA A 239 -24.27 -3.00 80.28
CA ALA A 239 -25.04 -2.61 81.46
C ALA A 239 -25.63 -3.84 82.18
N VAL A 240 -26.32 -4.72 81.46
CA VAL A 240 -26.90 -5.96 82.01
C VAL A 240 -25.83 -6.89 82.61
N ARG A 241 -24.61 -6.93 82.03
CA ARG A 241 -23.46 -7.65 82.61
C ARG A 241 -23.05 -7.06 83.96
N THR A 242 -23.02 -5.74 84.10
CA THR A 242 -22.70 -5.08 85.38
C THR A 242 -23.79 -5.29 86.45
N ASP A 243 -25.07 -5.20 86.08
CA ASP A 243 -26.19 -5.46 87.00
C ASP A 243 -26.19 -6.91 87.49
N ARG A 244 -25.91 -7.89 86.61
CA ARG A 244 -25.77 -9.30 87.00
C ARG A 244 -24.65 -9.49 88.02
N GLY A 245 -23.49 -8.87 87.81
CA GLY A 245 -22.37 -8.91 88.77
C GLY A 245 -22.75 -8.32 90.14
N ALA A 246 -23.54 -7.24 90.16
CA ALA A 246 -24.04 -6.65 91.40
C ALA A 246 -25.08 -7.55 92.11
N LEU A 247 -25.89 -8.32 91.37
CA LEU A 247 -26.82 -9.30 91.93
C LEU A 247 -26.10 -10.54 92.47
N GLU A 248 -25.08 -11.04 91.78
CA GLU A 248 -24.22 -12.15 92.24
C GLU A 248 -23.54 -11.81 93.57
N GLN A 249 -23.05 -10.57 93.73
CA GLN A 249 -22.49 -10.09 95.01
C GLN A 249 -23.53 -10.05 96.14
N LYS A 250 -24.77 -9.60 95.87
CA LYS A 250 -25.87 -9.57 96.85
C LYS A 250 -26.27 -10.97 97.30
N LEU A 251 -26.33 -11.94 96.39
CA LEU A 251 -26.62 -13.35 96.72
C LEU A 251 -25.55 -13.93 97.66
N LEU A 252 -24.27 -13.65 97.39
CA LEU A 252 -23.16 -14.07 98.24
C LEU A 252 -23.15 -13.37 99.62
N ALA A 253 -23.78 -12.20 99.77
CA ALA A 253 -24.00 -11.59 101.08
C ALA A 253 -25.10 -12.33 101.85
N ALA A 254 -26.29 -12.49 101.26
CA ALA A 254 -27.44 -13.13 101.91
C ALA A 254 -27.16 -14.58 102.37
N LEU A 255 -26.40 -15.37 101.60
CA LEU A 255 -26.02 -16.72 101.99
C LEU A 255 -25.19 -16.77 103.29
N ARG A 256 -24.35 -15.75 103.56
CA ARG A 256 -23.56 -15.67 104.81
C ARG A 256 -24.44 -15.35 106.02
N GLU A 257 -25.52 -14.58 105.83
CA GLU A 257 -26.50 -14.28 106.88
C GLU A 257 -27.32 -15.52 107.25
N VAL A 258 -27.73 -16.32 106.25
CA VAL A 258 -28.43 -17.59 106.48
C VAL A 258 -27.56 -18.59 107.26
N ASP A 259 -26.27 -18.73 106.92
CA ASP A 259 -25.35 -19.60 107.68
C ASP A 259 -25.03 -19.08 109.09
N ALA A 260 -25.16 -17.77 109.35
CA ALA A 260 -25.08 -17.21 110.70
C ALA A 260 -26.32 -17.56 111.52
N LEU A 261 -27.53 -17.36 110.97
CA LEU A 261 -28.80 -17.74 111.61
C LEU A 261 -28.91 -19.25 111.84
N ARG A 262 -28.39 -20.07 110.92
CA ARG A 262 -28.39 -21.53 111.04
C ARG A 262 -27.59 -22.04 112.24
N LYS A 263 -26.59 -21.28 112.70
CA LYS A 263 -25.77 -21.63 113.88
C LYS A 263 -26.44 -21.32 115.22
N SER A 264 -27.53 -20.54 115.25
CA SER A 264 -28.19 -20.14 116.50
C SER A 264 -29.42 -20.99 116.90
N VAL A 265 -29.74 -22.07 116.16
CA VAL A 265 -30.97 -22.85 116.40
C VAL A 265 -30.71 -24.36 116.43
N GLN A 266 -30.53 -24.91 117.65
CA GLN A 266 -30.61 -26.36 117.94
C GLN A 266 -31.01 -26.59 119.41
N PRO A 267 -32.14 -27.27 119.71
CA PRO A 267 -32.73 -27.37 121.06
C PRO A 267 -32.43 -28.70 121.78
N ALA A 268 -32.88 -28.85 123.04
CA ALA A 268 -32.65 -30.05 123.85
C ALA A 268 -33.82 -30.43 124.78
N ARG A 269 -34.16 -31.73 124.78
CA ARG A 269 -34.93 -32.51 125.79
C ARG A 269 -36.41 -32.09 126.00
N GLY A 270 -37.29 -32.93 126.55
CA GLY A 270 -37.14 -34.35 126.90
C GLY A 270 -37.94 -34.74 128.15
N ASP A 271 -39.09 -35.37 127.91
CA ASP A 271 -39.88 -36.38 128.65
C ASP A 271 -39.75 -36.56 130.19
N HIS A 272 -40.86 -36.90 130.85
CA HIS A 272 -41.11 -38.23 131.47
C HIS A 272 -42.44 -38.25 132.26
N GLU A 273 -42.92 -39.46 132.56
CA GLU A 273 -44.32 -39.74 132.93
C GLU A 273 -44.54 -39.83 134.46
N GLY A 274 -45.76 -40.15 134.90
CA GLY A 274 -46.12 -40.24 136.34
C GLY A 274 -47.60 -40.02 136.66
N ARG A 275 -48.43 -39.69 135.67
CA ARG A 275 -49.91 -39.64 135.79
C ARG A 275 -50.57 -40.84 135.08
N GLU A 276 -49.81 -41.92 134.89
CA GLU A 276 -49.82 -43.01 133.89
C GLU A 276 -51.09 -43.88 133.71
N LEU A 277 -52.29 -43.44 134.09
CA LEU A 277 -53.55 -44.13 133.72
C LEU A 277 -54.67 -43.16 133.35
N ALA A 278 -54.89 -42.13 134.15
CA ALA A 278 -55.74 -41.00 133.76
C ALA A 278 -55.02 -40.15 132.70
N ALA A 279 -53.72 -39.89 132.91
CA ALA A 279 -52.88 -39.37 131.85
C ALA A 279 -52.57 -40.45 130.81
N ALA A 280 -52.29 -41.73 131.08
CA ALA A 280 -52.07 -42.65 129.94
C ALA A 280 -53.28 -42.78 128.99
N ARG A 281 -54.50 -42.42 129.41
CA ARG A 281 -55.65 -42.18 128.53
C ARG A 281 -55.68 -40.79 127.87
N ALA A 282 -55.32 -39.72 128.58
CA ALA A 282 -55.18 -38.37 128.00
C ALA A 282 -53.94 -38.23 127.08
N GLU A 283 -52.93 -39.05 127.29
CA GLU A 283 -51.68 -39.30 126.57
C GLU A 283 -51.95 -40.28 125.44
N LEU A 284 -52.75 -41.35 125.58
CA LEU A 284 -53.34 -42.02 124.40
C LEU A 284 -54.13 -41.02 123.54
N GLY A 285 -54.86 -40.09 124.16
CA GLY A 285 -55.52 -38.99 123.46
C GLY A 285 -54.55 -37.97 122.85
N ALA A 286 -53.43 -37.64 123.50
CA ALA A 286 -52.43 -36.68 123.04
C ALA A 286 -51.40 -37.30 122.08
N MET A 287 -51.28 -38.62 122.06
CA MET A 287 -50.48 -39.47 121.18
C MET A 287 -51.32 -39.91 119.98
N GLN A 288 -52.65 -40.04 120.11
CA GLN A 288 -53.56 -40.10 118.96
C GLN A 288 -53.72 -38.73 118.30
N ARG A 289 -53.73 -37.62 119.06
CA ARG A 289 -53.57 -36.27 118.48
C ARG A 289 -52.19 -36.15 117.86
N GLY A 290 -51.11 -36.35 118.62
CA GLY A 290 -49.74 -36.31 118.14
C GLY A 290 -49.45 -37.21 116.94
N ALA A 291 -50.07 -38.39 116.82
CA ALA A 291 -49.98 -39.24 115.63
C ALA A 291 -50.85 -38.74 114.46
N ARG A 292 -52.00 -38.10 114.71
CA ARG A 292 -52.77 -37.38 113.67
C ARG A 292 -52.04 -36.12 113.21
N ASP A 293 -51.40 -35.39 114.12
CA ASP A 293 -50.65 -34.16 113.87
C ASP A 293 -49.33 -34.49 113.16
N ALA A 294 -48.61 -35.53 113.59
CA ALA A 294 -47.45 -36.07 112.89
C ALA A 294 -47.85 -36.72 111.54
N SER A 295 -49.03 -37.34 111.42
CA SER A 295 -49.54 -37.83 110.13
C SER A 295 -49.94 -36.67 109.22
N ALA A 296 -50.48 -35.58 109.75
CA ALA A 296 -50.79 -34.36 109.00
C ALA A 296 -49.53 -33.62 108.56
N GLN A 297 -48.50 -33.56 109.42
CA GLN A 297 -47.17 -33.03 109.08
C GLN A 297 -46.48 -33.92 108.03
N ALA A 298 -46.52 -35.26 108.19
CA ALA A 298 -45.97 -36.19 107.22
C ALA A 298 -46.70 -36.12 105.87
N ARG A 299 -48.03 -35.89 105.87
CA ARG A 299 -48.80 -35.60 104.65
C ARG A 299 -48.38 -34.27 104.04
N ALA A 300 -48.39 -33.17 104.79
CA ALA A 300 -47.95 -31.86 104.29
C ALA A 300 -46.51 -31.88 103.73
N VAL A 301 -45.60 -32.63 104.36
CA VAL A 301 -44.24 -32.86 103.83
C VAL A 301 -44.26 -33.73 102.57
N ALA A 302 -45.07 -34.78 102.50
CA ALA A 302 -45.24 -35.59 101.28
C ALA A 302 -45.89 -34.80 100.13
N ASP A 303 -46.85 -33.93 100.43
CA ASP A 303 -47.54 -33.06 99.47
C ASP A 303 -46.57 -31.99 98.94
N MET A 304 -45.81 -31.29 99.81
CA MET A 304 -44.72 -30.39 99.38
C MET A 304 -43.64 -31.12 98.57
N MET A 305 -43.27 -32.35 98.94
CA MET A 305 -42.32 -33.16 98.16
C MET A 305 -42.90 -33.59 96.80
N ALA A 306 -44.22 -33.83 96.71
CA ALA A 306 -44.90 -34.10 95.46
C ALA A 306 -44.96 -32.84 94.57
N GLU A 307 -45.24 -31.66 95.13
CA GLU A 307 -45.20 -30.37 94.43
C GLU A 307 -43.79 -30.05 93.92
N GLN A 308 -42.76 -30.18 94.77
CA GLN A 308 -41.35 -30.02 94.33
C GLN A 308 -40.98 -31.05 93.25
N GLY A 309 -41.42 -32.30 93.41
CA GLY A 309 -41.26 -33.36 92.41
C GLY A 309 -41.98 -33.09 91.08
N GLN A 310 -43.08 -32.33 91.08
CA GLN A 310 -43.75 -31.85 89.88
C GLN A 310 -43.03 -30.63 89.27
N ALA A 311 -42.61 -29.67 90.10
CA ALA A 311 -41.87 -28.49 89.66
C ALA A 311 -40.54 -28.87 88.98
N LEU A 312 -39.81 -29.85 89.53
CA LEU A 312 -38.59 -30.40 88.92
C LEU A 312 -38.87 -31.11 87.59
N LYS A 313 -40.00 -31.80 87.44
CA LYS A 313 -40.43 -32.39 86.15
C LYS A 313 -40.76 -31.32 85.11
N GLN A 314 -41.39 -30.21 85.51
CA GLN A 314 -41.64 -29.08 84.62
C GLN A 314 -40.34 -28.36 84.21
N GLN A 315 -39.43 -28.10 85.15
CA GLN A 315 -38.12 -27.53 84.86
C GLN A 315 -37.32 -28.41 83.90
N ARG A 316 -37.32 -29.74 84.12
CA ARG A 316 -36.68 -30.70 83.22
C ARG A 316 -37.27 -30.66 81.81
N ARG A 317 -38.60 -30.64 81.66
CA ARG A 317 -39.24 -30.51 80.33
C ARG A 317 -38.85 -29.23 79.62
N ARG A 318 -38.86 -28.09 80.31
CA ARG A 318 -38.42 -26.81 79.73
C ARG A 318 -36.94 -26.83 79.32
N ALA A 319 -36.09 -27.53 80.06
CA ALA A 319 -34.68 -27.71 79.69
C ALA A 319 -34.52 -28.65 78.48
N GLU A 320 -35.35 -29.69 78.36
CA GLU A 320 -35.40 -30.59 77.20
C GLU A 320 -35.95 -29.86 75.94
N GLU A 321 -36.98 -29.02 76.09
CA GLU A 321 -37.53 -28.12 75.06
C GLU A 321 -36.48 -27.10 74.58
N LEU A 322 -35.86 -26.35 75.50
CA LEU A 322 -34.83 -25.36 75.19
C LEU A 322 -33.56 -25.98 74.57
N ALA A 323 -33.25 -27.24 74.87
CA ALA A 323 -32.14 -27.96 74.25
C ALA A 323 -32.43 -28.30 72.77
N LEU A 324 -33.68 -28.66 72.44
CA LEU A 324 -34.11 -28.88 71.07
C LEU A 324 -34.11 -27.56 70.27
N ASP A 325 -34.63 -26.48 70.85
CA ASP A 325 -34.60 -25.14 70.23
C ASP A 325 -33.17 -24.66 69.94
N LEU A 326 -32.23 -24.90 70.88
CA LEU A 326 -30.81 -24.61 70.67
C LEU A 326 -30.20 -25.43 69.52
N GLU A 327 -30.56 -26.71 69.41
CA GLU A 327 -30.07 -27.59 68.35
C GLU A 327 -30.65 -27.19 66.97
N VAL A 328 -31.91 -26.75 66.91
CA VAL A 328 -32.53 -26.17 65.71
C VAL A 328 -31.82 -24.86 65.32
N ALA A 329 -31.64 -23.92 66.25
CA ALA A 329 -30.95 -22.66 65.97
C ALA A 329 -29.49 -22.88 65.51
N GLN A 330 -28.80 -23.89 66.05
CA GLN A 330 -27.46 -24.27 65.59
C GLN A 330 -27.47 -24.85 64.17
N ARG A 331 -28.46 -25.66 63.80
CA ARG A 331 -28.66 -26.13 62.41
C ARG A 331 -28.92 -24.95 61.46
N GLU A 332 -29.76 -24.01 61.85
CA GLU A 332 -30.05 -22.81 61.04
C GLU A 332 -28.81 -21.94 60.84
N VAL A 333 -28.08 -21.63 61.91
CA VAL A 333 -26.82 -20.85 61.83
C VAL A 333 -25.79 -21.55 60.94
N ASN A 334 -25.67 -22.87 61.01
CA ASN A 334 -24.76 -23.63 60.15
C ASN A 334 -25.25 -23.67 58.69
N GLY A 335 -26.57 -23.76 58.44
CA GLY A 335 -27.15 -23.64 57.11
C GLY A 335 -26.95 -22.25 56.49
N LEU A 336 -27.04 -21.18 57.28
CA LEU A 336 -26.74 -19.81 56.84
C LEU A 336 -25.25 -19.62 56.53
N LYS A 337 -24.34 -20.18 57.35
CA LYS A 337 -22.90 -20.19 57.06
C LYS A 337 -22.58 -20.92 55.75
N ALA A 338 -23.19 -22.10 55.53
CA ALA A 338 -23.01 -22.84 54.29
C ALA A 338 -23.49 -22.05 53.06
N LYS A 339 -24.65 -21.38 53.15
CA LYS A 339 -25.17 -20.50 52.10
C LYS A 339 -24.25 -19.29 51.84
N ALA A 340 -23.65 -18.71 52.88
CA ALA A 340 -22.68 -17.61 52.72
C ALA A 340 -21.43 -18.07 51.97
N ILE A 341 -20.86 -19.22 52.34
CA ILE A 341 -19.69 -19.82 51.67
C ILE A 341 -20.00 -20.12 50.20
N LEU A 342 -21.18 -20.67 49.88
CA LEU A 342 -21.61 -20.89 48.50
C LEU A 342 -21.73 -19.57 47.73
N ALA A 343 -22.38 -18.55 48.28
CA ALA A 343 -22.53 -17.25 47.65
C ALA A 343 -21.18 -16.52 47.43
N ASP A 344 -20.18 -16.75 48.28
CA ASP A 344 -18.83 -16.21 48.10
C ASP A 344 -18.02 -16.99 47.05
N HIS A 345 -18.22 -18.31 46.93
CA HIS A 345 -17.69 -19.10 45.80
C HIS A 345 -18.36 -18.72 44.46
N GLU A 346 -19.66 -18.46 44.43
CA GLU A 346 -20.38 -17.97 43.25
C GLU A 346 -19.85 -16.60 42.79
N LYS A 347 -19.58 -15.68 43.73
CA LYS A 347 -18.93 -14.39 43.43
C LYS A 347 -17.50 -14.59 42.91
N ALA A 348 -16.72 -15.49 43.50
CA ALA A 348 -15.36 -15.78 43.04
C ALA A 348 -15.36 -16.32 41.61
N ALA A 349 -16.19 -17.32 41.31
CA ALA A 349 -16.36 -17.86 39.96
C ALA A 349 -16.87 -16.81 38.96
N MET A 350 -17.77 -15.91 39.37
CA MET A 350 -18.25 -14.81 38.54
C MET A 350 -17.14 -13.76 38.26
N LEU A 351 -16.26 -13.49 39.23
CA LEU A 351 -15.10 -12.62 39.03
C LEU A 351 -14.03 -13.27 38.13
N GLU A 352 -13.77 -14.57 38.28
CA GLU A 352 -12.87 -15.32 37.39
C GLU A 352 -13.39 -15.38 35.96
N ALA A 353 -14.68 -15.67 35.77
CA ALA A 353 -15.34 -15.63 34.47
C ALA A 353 -15.31 -14.21 33.86
N ARG A 354 -15.48 -13.17 34.68
CA ARG A 354 -15.32 -11.78 34.22
C ARG A 354 -13.88 -11.48 33.81
N HIS A 355 -12.88 -11.88 34.58
CA HIS A 355 -11.48 -11.63 34.24
C HIS A 355 -11.04 -12.39 32.98
N SER A 356 -11.56 -13.60 32.71
CA SER A 356 -11.27 -14.31 31.45
C SER A 356 -12.00 -13.70 30.24
N MET A 357 -13.20 -13.15 30.43
CA MET A 357 -13.87 -12.31 29.41
C MET A 357 -13.11 -11.00 29.16
N GLU A 358 -12.60 -10.32 30.19
CA GLU A 358 -11.79 -9.10 30.05
C GLU A 358 -10.43 -9.38 29.40
N ALA A 359 -9.79 -10.52 29.70
CA ALA A 359 -8.56 -10.97 29.05
C ALA A 359 -8.77 -11.27 27.56
N SER A 360 -9.79 -12.05 27.20
CA SER A 360 -10.09 -12.37 25.81
C SER A 360 -10.54 -11.13 25.01
N LEU A 361 -11.22 -10.16 25.63
CA LEU A 361 -11.47 -8.84 25.02
C LEU A 361 -10.17 -8.06 24.75
N ALA A 362 -9.22 -8.06 25.70
CA ALA A 362 -7.92 -7.40 25.52
C ALA A 362 -7.06 -8.08 24.45
N GLU A 363 -7.13 -9.40 24.29
CA GLU A 363 -6.49 -10.14 23.21
C GLU A 363 -7.12 -9.84 21.85
N ALA A 364 -8.46 -9.83 21.76
CA ALA A 364 -9.17 -9.43 20.54
C ALA A 364 -8.88 -7.96 20.14
N GLN A 365 -8.74 -7.06 21.10
CA GLN A 365 -8.33 -5.67 20.86
C GLN A 365 -6.89 -5.58 20.33
N ARG A 366 -5.94 -6.32 20.91
CA ARG A 366 -4.55 -6.39 20.39
C ARG A 366 -4.50 -6.92 18.96
N ALA A 367 -5.23 -7.99 18.66
CA ALA A 367 -5.32 -8.53 17.30
C ALA A 367 -5.88 -7.50 16.31
N LEU A 368 -6.92 -6.75 16.69
CA LEU A 368 -7.49 -5.68 15.88
C LEU A 368 -6.48 -4.54 15.63
N ASP A 369 -5.71 -4.15 16.64
CA ASP A 369 -4.69 -3.10 16.52
C ASP A 369 -3.45 -3.57 15.74
N GLU A 370 -3.09 -4.85 15.80
CA GLU A 370 -2.09 -5.46 14.91
C GLU A 370 -2.54 -5.45 13.44
N GLU A 371 -3.80 -5.77 13.15
CA GLU A 371 -4.36 -5.67 11.79
C GLU A 371 -4.46 -4.22 11.30
N ARG A 372 -4.81 -3.26 12.17
CA ARG A 372 -4.72 -1.82 11.85
C ARG A 372 -3.29 -1.42 11.49
N HIS A 373 -2.31 -1.81 12.28
CA HIS A 373 -0.90 -1.52 11.98
C HIS A 373 -0.35 -2.31 10.77
N LYS A 374 -0.99 -3.39 10.31
CA LYS A 374 -0.73 -4.02 9.00
C LYS A 374 -1.35 -3.20 7.87
N ALA A 375 -2.63 -2.82 8.00
CA ALA A 375 -3.34 -1.98 7.02
C ALA A 375 -2.63 -0.64 6.78
N GLU A 376 -2.25 0.10 7.84
CA GLU A 376 -1.50 1.35 7.70
C GLU A 376 -0.13 1.18 6.99
N ARG A 377 0.50 0.00 7.09
CA ARG A 377 1.75 -0.30 6.37
C ARG A 377 1.47 -0.48 4.88
N PHE A 378 0.45 -1.25 4.52
CA PHE A 378 0.02 -1.39 3.14
C PHE A 378 -0.46 -0.06 2.53
N GLU A 379 -1.12 0.81 3.27
CA GLU A 379 -1.45 2.17 2.82
C GLU A 379 -0.19 3.01 2.52
N ARG A 380 0.80 2.99 3.42
CA ARG A 380 2.10 3.67 3.21
C ARG A 380 2.81 3.11 1.97
N GLU A 381 2.85 1.79 1.81
CA GLU A 381 3.45 1.12 0.66
C GLU A 381 2.70 1.44 -0.66
N LEU A 382 1.37 1.50 -0.64
CA LEU A 382 0.54 1.90 -1.79
C LEU A 382 0.75 3.37 -2.17
N THR A 383 0.88 4.28 -1.21
CA THR A 383 1.20 5.69 -1.52
C THR A 383 2.61 5.85 -2.08
N ALA A 384 3.60 5.12 -1.56
CA ALA A 384 4.96 5.08 -2.12
C ALA A 384 4.98 4.47 -3.54
N ALA A 385 4.22 3.41 -3.79
CA ALA A 385 4.09 2.79 -5.12
C ALA A 385 3.42 3.74 -6.14
N ARG A 386 2.41 4.52 -5.73
CA ARG A 386 1.83 5.57 -6.58
C ARG A 386 2.86 6.66 -6.91
N GLN A 387 3.60 7.14 -5.92
CA GLN A 387 4.67 8.13 -6.12
C GLN A 387 5.79 7.64 -7.06
N THR A 388 6.18 6.36 -7.00
CA THR A 388 7.16 5.82 -7.94
C THR A 388 6.59 5.62 -9.35
N ILE A 389 5.32 5.26 -9.49
CA ILE A 389 4.62 5.23 -10.79
C ILE A 389 4.57 6.64 -11.42
N ASP A 390 4.23 7.67 -10.64
CA ASP A 390 4.21 9.06 -11.14
C ASP A 390 5.62 9.58 -11.50
N ALA A 391 6.65 9.23 -10.72
CA ALA A 391 8.04 9.52 -11.05
C ALA A 391 8.53 8.80 -12.32
N LEU A 392 8.06 7.56 -12.56
CA LEU A 392 8.34 6.82 -13.79
C LEU A 392 7.57 7.41 -14.99
N LYS A 393 6.30 7.79 -14.82
CA LYS A 393 5.48 8.43 -15.87
C LYS A 393 6.06 9.79 -16.29
N THR A 394 6.47 10.62 -15.34
CA THR A 394 7.10 11.92 -15.63
C THR A 394 8.47 11.77 -16.30
N SER A 395 9.31 10.85 -15.83
CA SER A 395 10.62 10.60 -16.47
C SER A 395 10.51 9.94 -17.85
N ALA A 396 9.51 9.07 -18.08
CA ALA A 396 9.18 8.55 -19.40
C ALA A 396 8.74 9.67 -20.37
N ASN A 397 7.83 10.55 -19.94
CA ASN A 397 7.39 11.69 -20.75
C ASN A 397 8.56 12.61 -21.12
N LEU A 398 9.46 12.91 -20.17
CA LEU A 398 10.68 13.68 -20.43
C LEU A 398 11.63 12.97 -21.41
N ALA A 399 11.76 11.64 -21.33
CA ALA A 399 12.55 10.85 -22.27
C ALA A 399 11.95 10.83 -23.68
N VAL A 400 10.61 10.81 -23.81
CA VAL A 400 9.92 10.96 -25.11
C VAL A 400 10.17 12.35 -25.69
N VAL A 401 9.99 13.42 -24.90
CA VAL A 401 10.27 14.80 -25.35
C VAL A 401 11.73 14.95 -25.81
N ALA A 402 12.69 14.43 -25.04
CA ALA A 402 14.11 14.42 -25.40
C ALA A 402 14.38 13.68 -26.72
N GLN A 403 13.74 12.52 -26.95
CA GLN A 403 13.84 11.79 -28.22
C GLN A 403 13.24 12.59 -29.39
N THR A 404 12.06 13.21 -29.23
CA THR A 404 11.48 14.03 -30.32
C THR A 404 12.37 15.21 -30.69
N ASN A 405 13.08 15.80 -29.73
CA ASN A 405 14.02 16.89 -30.00
C ASN A 405 15.30 16.37 -30.67
N ALA A 406 15.88 15.27 -30.21
CA ALA A 406 17.02 14.64 -30.87
C ALA A 406 16.70 14.20 -32.33
N ILE A 407 15.46 13.81 -32.62
CA ILE A 407 14.99 13.53 -33.98
C ILE A 407 14.93 14.82 -34.82
N LYS A 408 14.41 15.93 -34.30
CA LYS A 408 14.39 17.23 -34.98
C LYS A 408 15.81 17.73 -35.26
N ASP A 409 16.70 17.66 -34.26
CA ASP A 409 18.10 18.08 -34.40
C ASP A 409 18.83 17.23 -35.45
N ARG A 410 18.57 15.92 -35.50
CA ARG A 410 19.06 15.03 -36.56
C ARG A 410 18.53 15.41 -37.92
N GLN A 411 17.24 15.74 -38.06
CA GLN A 411 16.65 16.19 -39.33
C GLN A 411 17.26 17.51 -39.80
N VAL A 412 17.49 18.46 -38.89
CA VAL A 412 18.18 19.73 -39.20
C VAL A 412 19.63 19.48 -39.64
N ALA A 413 20.37 18.60 -38.94
CA ALA A 413 21.73 18.23 -39.30
C ALA A 413 21.80 17.51 -40.67
N GLU A 414 20.89 16.58 -40.95
CA GLU A 414 20.82 15.88 -42.24
C GLU A 414 20.47 16.84 -43.38
N ALA A 415 19.54 17.78 -43.15
CA ALA A 415 19.20 18.81 -44.12
C ALA A 415 20.32 19.86 -44.31
N ALA A 416 21.18 20.08 -43.31
CA ALA A 416 22.38 20.89 -43.45
C ALA A 416 23.47 20.15 -44.25
N LEU A 417 23.66 18.85 -44.00
CA LEU A 417 24.60 17.99 -44.74
C LEU A 417 24.21 17.86 -46.21
N LYS A 418 22.92 17.71 -46.54
CA LYS A 418 22.43 17.69 -47.93
C LYS A 418 22.78 19.00 -48.65
N ARG A 419 22.38 20.15 -48.10
CA ARG A 419 22.72 21.48 -48.68
C ARG A 419 24.23 21.70 -48.83
N ALA A 420 25.05 21.17 -47.91
CA ALA A 420 26.51 21.23 -48.03
C ALA A 420 27.04 20.31 -49.15
N GLY A 421 26.42 19.14 -49.35
CA GLY A 421 26.67 18.27 -50.50
C GLY A 421 26.31 18.95 -51.82
N ASP A 422 25.08 19.45 -51.94
CA ASP A 422 24.57 20.17 -53.12
C ASP A 422 25.48 21.35 -53.50
N ALA A 423 25.92 22.13 -52.50
CA ALA A 423 26.85 23.25 -52.70
C ALA A 423 28.25 22.79 -53.13
N LEU A 424 28.77 21.68 -52.59
CA LEU A 424 30.07 21.11 -53.00
C LEU A 424 30.02 20.49 -54.40
N GLU A 425 28.88 19.94 -54.82
CA GLU A 425 28.67 19.44 -56.17
C GLU A 425 28.60 20.59 -57.18
N LEU A 426 27.85 21.65 -56.87
CA LEU A 426 27.77 22.86 -57.68
C LEU A 426 29.13 23.61 -57.78
N GLU A 427 29.95 23.59 -56.73
CA GLU A 427 31.34 24.09 -56.82
C GLU A 427 32.28 23.16 -57.63
N ARG A 428 32.03 21.84 -57.67
CA ARG A 428 32.74 20.92 -58.59
C ARG A 428 32.35 21.18 -60.04
N GLU A 429 31.07 21.35 -60.35
CA GLU A 429 30.61 21.69 -61.69
C GLU A 429 31.24 23.00 -62.20
N ARG A 430 31.35 24.00 -61.31
CA ARG A 430 32.06 25.28 -61.56
C ARG A 430 33.56 25.09 -61.79
N ALA A 431 34.22 24.21 -61.02
CA ALA A 431 35.61 23.87 -61.23
C ALA A 431 35.82 23.14 -62.58
N ASP A 432 34.92 22.22 -62.95
CA ASP A 432 34.98 21.45 -64.19
C ASP A 432 34.62 22.29 -65.43
N SER A 433 33.74 23.28 -65.31
CA SER A 433 33.53 24.27 -66.39
C SER A 433 34.76 25.17 -66.54
N ALA A 434 35.30 25.71 -65.44
CA ALA A 434 36.51 26.53 -65.47
C ALA A 434 37.73 25.76 -66.02
N ALA A 435 37.85 24.46 -65.71
CA ALA A 435 38.89 23.60 -66.28
C ALA A 435 38.74 23.42 -67.80
N ARG A 436 37.51 23.20 -68.29
CA ARG A 436 37.19 23.13 -69.74
C ARG A 436 37.49 24.45 -70.45
N ASP A 437 37.15 25.58 -69.85
CA ASP A 437 37.44 26.91 -70.41
C ASP A 437 38.95 27.23 -70.41
N LEU A 438 39.69 26.83 -69.37
CA LEU A 438 41.15 26.94 -69.36
C LEU A 438 41.80 26.07 -70.44
N ASP A 439 41.31 24.86 -70.68
CA ASP A 439 41.79 24.00 -71.77
C ASP A 439 41.36 24.51 -73.16
N ARG A 440 40.20 25.17 -73.28
CA ARG A 440 39.83 25.90 -74.49
C ARG A 440 40.81 27.05 -74.75
N ALA A 441 41.03 27.93 -73.77
CA ALA A 441 41.96 29.05 -73.87
C ALA A 441 43.41 28.59 -74.12
N ARG A 442 43.81 27.43 -73.60
CA ARG A 442 45.11 26.78 -73.93
C ARG A 442 45.17 26.41 -75.42
N ARG A 443 44.15 25.73 -75.96
CA ARG A 443 44.09 25.36 -77.39
C ARG A 443 44.08 26.58 -78.30
N GLU A 444 43.25 27.59 -78.00
CA GLU A 444 43.19 28.85 -78.77
C GLU A 444 44.55 29.58 -78.75
N ARG A 445 45.20 29.66 -77.58
CA ARG A 445 46.54 30.27 -77.44
C ARG A 445 47.65 29.47 -78.12
N ASP A 446 47.56 28.14 -78.20
CA ASP A 446 48.55 27.31 -78.89
C ASP A 446 48.30 27.26 -80.41
N ALA A 447 47.06 27.41 -80.88
CA ALA A 447 46.74 27.67 -82.28
C ALA A 447 47.28 29.04 -82.72
N ALA A 448 47.04 30.10 -81.94
CA ALA A 448 47.58 31.43 -82.21
C ALA A 448 49.13 31.46 -82.26
N LYS A 449 49.82 30.62 -81.48
CA LYS A 449 51.28 30.42 -81.62
C LYS A 449 51.65 29.74 -82.94
N GLN A 450 50.90 28.74 -83.38
CA GLN A 450 51.15 28.07 -84.67
C GLN A 450 50.95 29.06 -85.82
N GLU A 451 49.88 29.85 -85.80
CA GLU A 451 49.63 30.93 -86.76
C GLU A 451 50.75 31.97 -86.75
N ALA A 452 51.15 32.47 -85.56
CA ALA A 452 52.29 33.38 -85.43
C ALA A 452 53.61 32.78 -85.97
N SER A 453 53.85 31.47 -85.78
CA SER A 453 55.01 30.80 -86.36
C SER A 453 54.94 30.64 -87.87
N ARG A 454 53.74 30.41 -88.44
CA ARG A 454 53.52 30.38 -89.90
C ARG A 454 53.77 31.75 -90.51
N VAL A 455 53.14 32.80 -89.97
CA VAL A 455 53.35 34.19 -90.41
C VAL A 455 54.80 34.61 -90.26
N SER A 456 55.50 34.22 -89.19
CA SER A 456 56.94 34.47 -89.04
C SER A 456 57.78 33.70 -90.06
N MET A 457 57.39 32.48 -90.45
CA MET A 457 58.07 31.69 -91.47
C MET A 457 57.84 32.26 -92.87
N GLU A 458 56.60 32.61 -93.21
CA GLU A 458 56.21 33.30 -94.45
C GLU A 458 56.94 34.64 -94.59
N LEU A 459 57.01 35.44 -93.52
CA LEU A 459 57.78 36.69 -93.50
C LEU A 459 59.28 36.44 -93.66
N SER A 460 59.83 35.36 -93.09
CA SER A 460 61.24 35.01 -93.30
C SER A 460 61.53 34.60 -94.75
N VAL A 461 60.61 33.88 -95.40
CA VAL A 461 60.69 33.52 -96.84
C VAL A 461 60.56 34.77 -97.71
N ALA A 462 59.63 35.69 -97.41
CA ALA A 462 59.49 36.95 -98.13
C ALA A 462 60.75 37.83 -98.01
N LEU A 463 61.32 37.96 -96.81
CA LEU A 463 62.58 38.69 -96.59
C LEU A 463 63.76 38.04 -97.33
N GLU A 464 63.81 36.71 -97.40
CA GLU A 464 64.86 36.01 -98.14
C GLU A 464 64.64 36.09 -99.67
N GLN A 465 63.40 36.17 -100.15
CA GLN A 465 63.10 36.52 -101.54
C GLN A 465 63.57 37.95 -101.88
N GLU A 466 63.29 38.94 -101.02
CA GLU A 466 63.78 40.32 -101.22
C GLU A 466 65.31 40.41 -101.17
N ARG A 467 65.97 39.67 -100.27
CA ARG A 467 67.43 39.53 -100.28
C ARG A 467 67.94 38.92 -101.59
N ASN A 468 67.32 37.86 -102.08
CA ASN A 468 67.74 37.24 -103.34
C ASN A 468 67.48 38.14 -104.57
N LYS A 469 66.40 38.93 -104.58
CA LYS A 469 66.17 40.01 -105.57
C LYS A 469 67.28 41.07 -105.48
N ALA A 470 67.61 41.55 -104.28
CA ALA A 470 68.68 42.53 -104.07
C ALA A 470 70.07 41.99 -104.47
N ILE A 471 70.34 40.70 -104.22
CA ILE A 471 71.58 40.02 -104.66
C ILE A 471 71.59 39.84 -106.19
N GLY A 472 70.44 39.55 -106.81
CA GLY A 472 70.25 39.55 -108.27
C GLY A 472 70.61 40.91 -108.87
N LEU A 473 69.92 41.96 -108.42
CA LEU A 473 70.19 43.35 -108.83
C LEU A 473 71.64 43.77 -108.58
N ALA A 474 72.27 43.32 -107.48
CA ALA A 474 73.68 43.58 -107.22
C ALA A 474 74.61 42.84 -108.20
N ARG A 475 74.28 41.61 -108.61
CA ARG A 475 74.98 40.89 -109.68
C ARG A 475 74.79 41.59 -111.03
N ASP A 476 73.57 41.99 -111.37
CA ASP A 476 73.25 42.66 -112.62
C ASP A 476 73.96 44.01 -112.72
N LEU A 477 73.96 44.82 -111.65
CA LEU A 477 74.76 46.04 -111.55
C LEU A 477 76.27 45.76 -111.63
N SER A 478 76.75 44.61 -111.13
CA SER A 478 78.15 44.21 -111.30
C SER A 478 78.48 43.75 -112.73
N ALA A 479 77.52 43.17 -113.44
CA ALA A 479 77.64 42.76 -114.84
C ALA A 479 77.60 43.98 -115.77
N VAL A 480 76.71 44.94 -115.50
CA VAL A 480 76.68 46.26 -116.17
C VAL A 480 77.97 47.02 -115.91
N ARG A 481 78.50 47.05 -114.68
CA ARG A 481 79.83 47.63 -114.40
C ARG A 481 80.93 46.93 -115.19
N LYS A 482 80.97 45.60 -115.21
CA LYS A 482 81.94 44.85 -116.03
C LYS A 482 81.76 45.10 -117.53
N ALA A 483 80.55 45.29 -118.04
CA ALA A 483 80.30 45.63 -119.43
C ALA A 483 80.84 47.04 -119.75
N ILE A 484 80.61 48.01 -118.86
CA ILE A 484 81.18 49.36 -118.93
C ILE A 484 82.72 49.29 -118.86
N ASP A 485 83.30 48.47 -117.97
CA ASP A 485 84.75 48.28 -117.88
C ASP A 485 85.33 47.59 -119.13
N ILE A 486 84.58 46.69 -119.78
CA ILE A 486 84.96 46.04 -121.04
C ILE A 486 84.85 47.01 -122.23
N GLU A 487 83.78 47.81 -122.33
CA GLU A 487 83.70 48.88 -123.33
C GLU A 487 84.79 49.93 -123.11
N LYS A 488 85.08 50.28 -121.86
CA LYS A 488 86.19 51.16 -121.50
C LYS A 488 87.53 50.55 -121.91
N ALA A 489 87.76 49.26 -121.66
CA ALA A 489 88.95 48.55 -122.12
C ALA A 489 89.02 48.42 -123.66
N GLN A 490 87.88 48.43 -124.37
CA GLN A 490 87.85 48.52 -125.84
C GLN A 490 88.09 49.96 -126.36
N GLY A 491 87.65 50.97 -125.62
CA GLY A 491 88.02 52.37 -125.83
C GLY A 491 89.51 52.61 -125.62
N GLU A 492 90.06 52.09 -124.52
CA GLU A 492 91.49 52.08 -124.21
C GLU A 492 92.27 51.32 -125.30
N ARG A 493 91.83 50.13 -125.74
CA ARG A 493 92.46 49.45 -126.90
C ARG A 493 92.31 50.18 -128.23
N ARG A 494 91.29 51.03 -128.41
CA ARG A 494 91.16 51.92 -129.57
C ARG A 494 92.12 53.11 -129.48
N THR A 495 92.41 53.63 -128.29
CA THR A 495 93.39 54.72 -128.10
C THR A 495 94.84 54.21 -128.03
N GLU A 496 95.10 53.00 -127.54
CA GLU A 496 96.43 52.36 -127.54
C GLU A 496 96.99 52.10 -128.95
N ARG A 497 96.17 52.18 -130.00
CA ARG A 497 96.64 52.21 -131.40
C ARG A 497 97.26 53.55 -131.82
N MET A 498 97.32 54.57 -130.94
CA MET A 498 97.98 55.85 -131.18
C MET A 498 98.91 56.26 -130.00
N ASN A 499 100.22 56.24 -130.27
CA ASN A 499 101.29 56.97 -129.58
C ASN A 499 101.67 56.63 -128.11
N ARG A 500 102.40 55.52 -127.96
CA ARG A 500 103.79 55.44 -127.45
C ARG A 500 104.32 56.53 -126.46
N ALA A 501 104.50 56.12 -125.19
CA ALA A 501 105.54 56.55 -124.21
C ALA A 501 105.47 57.96 -123.56
N PRO A 502 106.15 58.21 -122.40
CA PRO A 502 106.67 57.31 -121.33
C PRO A 502 106.18 57.65 -119.89
N LYS A 503 106.67 56.92 -118.86
CA LYS A 503 106.27 56.99 -117.43
C LYS A 503 106.96 58.11 -116.61
N ALA A 504 106.27 58.70 -115.61
CA ALA A 504 106.88 59.12 -114.32
C ALA A 504 105.88 59.54 -113.18
N ARG A 505 106.10 58.99 -111.97
CA ARG A 505 105.97 59.62 -110.61
C ARG A 505 104.58 59.96 -109.99
N ALA A 506 104.62 60.15 -108.64
CA ALA A 506 103.62 60.68 -107.68
C ALA A 506 102.44 59.74 -107.28
N THR A 507 102.00 59.53 -106.02
CA THR A 507 101.82 60.31 -104.76
C THR A 507 100.68 61.34 -104.79
N ALA A 508 99.78 61.50 -103.79
CA ALA A 508 99.43 60.70 -102.58
C ALA A 508 98.15 61.30 -101.91
N THR A 509 97.72 60.75 -100.77
CA THR A 509 97.01 61.42 -99.64
C THR A 509 95.58 62.03 -99.79
N SER A 510 94.64 61.41 -99.06
CA SER A 510 93.68 61.99 -98.08
C SER A 510 92.66 63.09 -98.43
N ARG A 511 91.38 62.83 -98.10
CA ARG A 511 90.52 63.49 -97.07
C ARG A 511 89.16 62.75 -97.03
N ALA A 512 88.48 62.43 -95.92
CA ALA A 512 88.19 63.07 -94.63
C ALA A 512 86.92 63.94 -94.62
N ASP A 513 86.24 63.96 -93.47
CA ASP A 513 85.08 64.81 -93.09
C ASP A 513 83.73 64.53 -93.82
N VAL A 514 82.53 64.76 -93.27
CA VAL A 514 82.05 65.14 -91.90
C VAL A 514 80.58 64.62 -91.76
N SER A 515 80.18 63.88 -90.70
CA SER A 515 79.61 64.32 -89.40
C SER A 515 78.18 64.89 -89.39
N ALA A 516 77.48 64.65 -88.26
CA ALA A 516 76.20 65.24 -87.78
C ALA A 516 74.84 64.81 -88.42
N ARG A 517 73.66 64.88 -87.76
CA ARG A 517 73.26 64.76 -86.32
C ARG A 517 71.71 64.86 -86.17
N SER A 518 71.13 64.06 -85.24
CA SER A 518 69.95 64.31 -84.33
C SER A 518 68.88 63.20 -84.41
N ARG A 519 68.44 62.49 -83.34
CA ARG A 519 67.79 62.83 -82.03
C ARG A 519 66.33 63.33 -82.15
N PRO A 520 65.41 63.03 -81.19
CA PRO A 520 65.53 62.37 -79.85
C PRO A 520 64.98 60.90 -79.85
N ALA A 521 64.37 60.22 -78.85
CA ALA A 521 63.89 60.52 -77.46
C ALA A 521 63.76 59.27 -76.52
N ARG A 522 63.28 59.53 -75.27
CA ARG A 522 62.71 58.70 -74.16
C ARG A 522 62.60 57.15 -74.23
N GLN A 523 63.26 56.50 -73.24
CA GLN A 523 62.79 55.55 -72.17
C GLN A 523 61.74 54.43 -72.44
N PRO A 524 61.65 53.38 -71.57
CA PRO A 524 62.58 52.82 -70.56
C PRO A 524 62.96 51.35 -70.94
N GLY A 525 63.67 50.49 -70.20
CA GLY A 525 64.27 50.49 -68.86
C GLY A 525 64.55 49.03 -68.44
N LEU A 526 65.82 48.65 -68.36
CA LEU A 526 66.24 47.28 -67.99
C LEU A 526 66.10 47.04 -66.48
N ARG A 527 65.41 45.97 -66.09
CA ARG A 527 65.48 45.37 -64.75
C ARG A 527 65.67 43.87 -64.86
N GLU A 528 66.88 43.42 -64.57
CA GLU A 528 67.20 42.01 -64.37
C GLU A 528 66.65 41.53 -63.02
N ASN A 529 66.23 40.27 -62.94
CA ASN A 529 65.28 39.84 -61.90
C ASN A 529 65.93 39.62 -60.52
N ARG A 530 65.48 40.41 -59.55
CA ARG A 530 65.90 40.37 -58.14
C ARG A 530 65.50 39.02 -57.50
N LYS A 531 66.47 38.26 -57.00
CA LYS A 531 66.23 37.12 -56.10
C LYS A 531 65.43 37.61 -54.86
N VAL A 532 64.16 37.21 -54.76
CA VAL A 532 63.33 37.43 -53.57
C VAL A 532 63.10 36.10 -52.87
N LYS A 533 63.49 36.01 -51.59
CA LYS A 533 63.20 34.86 -50.73
C LYS A 533 61.69 34.61 -50.71
N VAL A 534 61.26 33.36 -50.96
CA VAL A 534 59.88 32.93 -50.67
C VAL A 534 59.65 33.08 -49.17
N LYS A 535 58.93 34.13 -48.80
CA LYS A 535 58.62 34.46 -47.40
C LYS A 535 57.45 33.57 -46.98
N ARG A 536 57.74 32.42 -46.34
CA ARG A 536 56.72 31.60 -45.68
C ARG A 536 55.86 32.53 -44.78
N PRO A 537 54.53 32.54 -44.90
CA PRO A 537 53.69 33.06 -43.84
C PRO A 537 53.77 32.09 -42.66
N SER A 538 54.58 32.42 -41.66
CA SER A 538 54.57 31.69 -40.38
C SER A 538 53.16 31.81 -39.79
N ARG A 539 52.52 30.67 -39.48
CA ARG A 539 51.33 30.67 -38.62
C ARG A 539 51.70 31.33 -37.29
N PRO A 540 51.03 32.40 -36.84
CA PRO A 540 51.02 32.70 -35.42
C PRO A 540 50.27 31.57 -34.72
N VAL A 541 50.97 30.81 -33.87
CA VAL A 541 50.28 29.94 -32.91
C VAL A 541 49.70 30.88 -31.85
N LEU A 542 48.45 31.27 -32.03
CA LEU A 542 47.68 31.91 -30.97
C LEU A 542 47.44 30.86 -29.89
N VAL A 543 48.27 30.90 -28.84
CA VAL A 543 47.98 30.22 -27.58
C VAL A 543 46.80 30.95 -26.94
N ALA A 544 45.59 30.55 -27.29
CA ALA A 544 44.39 30.98 -26.63
C ALA A 544 44.34 30.32 -25.25
N THR A 545 44.79 31.04 -24.21
CA THR A 545 44.52 30.68 -22.82
C THR A 545 43.03 30.85 -22.57
N ILE A 546 42.25 29.80 -22.82
CA ILE A 546 40.82 29.76 -22.49
C ILE A 546 40.71 29.70 -20.97
N ALA A 547 40.21 30.76 -20.35
CA ALA A 547 39.74 30.68 -18.98
C ALA A 547 38.49 29.77 -18.97
N LEU A 548 38.58 28.61 -18.31
CA LEU A 548 37.40 27.77 -18.09
C LEU A 548 36.45 28.52 -17.14
N PRO A 549 35.13 28.59 -17.44
CA PRO A 549 34.15 29.01 -16.44
C PRO A 549 34.07 27.98 -15.31
N ASP A 550 33.79 28.44 -14.09
CA ASP A 550 33.87 27.61 -12.86
C ASP A 550 33.04 26.33 -12.91
N ALA A 551 31.95 26.31 -13.70
CA ALA A 551 31.10 25.14 -13.94
C ALA A 551 31.82 23.94 -14.60
N LEU A 552 33.05 24.11 -15.11
CA LEU A 552 33.89 23.05 -15.68
C LEU A 552 35.11 22.71 -14.81
N LEU A 553 35.25 23.28 -13.62
CA LEU A 553 36.27 22.87 -12.65
C LEU A 553 35.82 21.58 -11.93
N PRO A 554 36.72 20.60 -11.70
CA PRO A 554 36.36 19.34 -11.06
C PRO A 554 36.08 19.53 -9.56
N THR A 555 34.80 19.59 -9.18
CA THR A 555 34.31 19.79 -7.80
C THR A 555 34.45 18.53 -6.91
N ARG A 556 35.61 17.88 -6.92
CA ARG A 556 35.95 16.83 -5.95
C ARG A 556 37.46 16.66 -5.75
N PRO A 557 37.98 16.73 -4.51
CA PRO A 557 39.35 16.29 -4.23
C PRO A 557 39.45 14.76 -4.40
N PRO A 558 40.61 14.22 -4.80
CA PRO A 558 40.82 12.79 -4.90
C PRO A 558 40.76 12.15 -3.51
N LYS A 559 40.02 11.02 -3.39
CA LYS A 559 40.11 10.19 -2.18
C LYS A 559 41.49 9.52 -2.14
N LEU A 560 42.27 9.80 -1.11
CA LEU A 560 43.41 8.96 -0.73
C LEU A 560 42.87 7.54 -0.44
N GLY A 561 43.40 6.55 -1.13
CA GLY A 561 43.06 5.15 -0.91
C GLY A 561 43.79 4.61 0.32
N SER A 562 43.05 4.15 1.32
CA SER A 562 43.58 3.55 2.54
C SER A 562 43.15 2.09 2.67
N ARG A 563 43.76 1.21 1.87
CA ARG A 563 44.00 -0.22 2.15
C ARG A 563 44.88 -0.84 1.07
#